data_AF-A0A7Y2P1Z9-F1
#
_entry.id   AF-A0A7Y2P1Z9-F1
#
_cell.length_a   1.000
_cell.length_b   1.000
_cell.length_c   1.000
_cell.angle_alpha   90.00
_cell.angle_beta   90.00
_cell.angle_gamma   90.00
#
_symmetry.space_group_name_H-M   'P 1'
#
loop_
_entity.id
_entity.type
_entity.pdbx_description
1 polymer ?
#
loop_
_entity_poly.entity_id
_entity_poly.type
_entity_poly.pdbx_seq_one_letter_code
_entity_poly.pdbx_strand_id
1 'polypeptide(L)' 'MIVCVCNNISDREIRQAIDLGISSVAELYRELGVGTVCGTCVSYAREVLNEHLDSKTTITEVRRVPQAA' A
#
# COMPACT_ATOMS: atom_id res chain seq x y z
N MET A 1 -3.18 -11.60 -4.70
CA MET A 1 -3.85 -12.31 -3.57
C MET A 1 -5.02 -11.46 -3.07
N ILE A 2 -6.07 -12.02 -2.45
CA ILE A 2 -7.07 -11.20 -1.71
C ILE A 2 -6.47 -10.74 -0.39
N VAL A 3 -6.48 -9.43 -0.17
CA VAL A 3 -5.93 -8.77 1.02
C VAL A 3 -7.03 -8.39 2.00
N CYS A 4 -8.07 -7.72 1.51
CA CYS A 4 -9.24 -7.39 2.33
C CYS A 4 -10.41 -8.30 1.94
N VAL A 5 -10.74 -9.26 2.79
CA VAL A 5 -11.88 -10.16 2.55
C VAL A 5 -13.21 -9.41 2.66
N CYS A 6 -13.35 -8.50 3.63
CA CYS A 6 -14.60 -7.77 3.87
C CYS A 6 -15.07 -6.96 2.65
N ASN A 7 -14.13 -6.32 1.95
CA ASN A 7 -14.43 -5.46 0.80
C ASN A 7 -13.94 -6.07 -0.52
N ASN A 8 -13.53 -7.34 -0.51
CA ASN A 8 -13.02 -8.07 -1.67
C ASN A 8 -11.92 -7.31 -2.46
N ILE A 9 -10.90 -6.85 -1.74
CA ILE A 9 -9.80 -6.06 -2.34
C ILE A 9 -8.56 -6.93 -2.45
N SER A 10 -8.01 -7.00 -3.65
CA SER A 10 -6.79 -7.74 -3.96
C SER A 10 -5.52 -6.89 -3.84
N ASP A 11 -4.38 -7.56 -3.68
CA ASP A 11 -3.05 -6.94 -3.70
C ASP A 11 -2.80 -6.19 -5.02
N ARG A 12 -3.32 -6.72 -6.14
CA ARG A 12 -3.25 -6.04 -7.44
C ARG A 12 -3.98 -4.71 -7.42
N GLU A 13 -5.18 -4.65 -6.84
CA GLU A 13 -5.95 -3.41 -6.73
C GLU A 13 -5.24 -2.39 -5.84
N ILE A 14 -4.63 -2.84 -4.74
CA ILE A 14 -3.80 -1.97 -3.88
C ILE A 14 -2.63 -1.40 -4.67
N ARG A 15 -1.86 -2.23 -5.39
CA ARG A 15 -0.73 -1.77 -6.22
C ARG A 15 -1.17 -0.81 -7.33
N GLN A 16 -2.28 -1.11 -8.00
CA GLN A 16 -2.83 -0.22 -9.03
C GLN A 16 -3.21 1.14 -8.45
N ALA A 17 -3.81 1.19 -7.27
CA ALA A 17 -4.15 2.45 -6.62
C ALA A 17 -2.89 3.25 -6.24
N ILE A 18 -1.82 2.57 -5.83
CA ILE A 18 -0.51 3.21 -5.59
C ILE A 18 0.09 3.74 -6.89
N ASP A 19 -0.05 2.99 -8.00
CA ASP A 19 0.38 3.45 -9.32
C ASP A 19 -0.39 4.68 -9.81
N LEU A 20 -1.63 4.85 -9.37
CA LEU A 20 -2.46 6.03 -9.61
C LEU A 20 -2.17 7.21 -8.66
N GLY A 21 -1.23 7.04 -7.71
CA GLY A 21 -0.73 8.12 -6.87
C GLY A 21 -1.08 8.01 -5.39
N ILE A 22 -1.78 6.97 -4.95
CA ILE A 22 -1.98 6.73 -3.51
C ILE A 22 -0.63 6.44 -2.84
N SER A 23 -0.35 7.16 -1.75
CA SER A 23 0.93 7.03 -1.03
C SER A 23 0.76 6.76 0.46
N SER A 24 -0.49 6.64 0.94
CA SER A 24 -0.78 6.42 2.35
C SER A 24 -1.90 5.40 2.59
N VAL A 25 -1.86 4.73 3.74
CA VAL A 25 -2.93 3.81 4.18
C VAL A 25 -4.25 4.55 4.38
N ALA A 26 -4.22 5.82 4.78
CA ALA A 26 -5.41 6.64 4.92
C ALA A 26 -6.12 6.84 3.57
N GLU A 27 -5.37 7.01 2.49
CA GLU A 27 -5.92 7.03 1.13
C GLU A 27 -6.44 5.66 0.70
N LEU A 28 -5.76 4.55 1.04
CA LEU A 28 -6.31 3.21 0.79
C LEU A 28 -7.66 2.98 1.48
N TYR A 29 -7.87 3.58 2.67
CA TYR A 29 -9.16 3.53 3.36
C TYR A 29 -10.24 4.31 2.61
N ARG A 30 -9.90 5.50 2.12
CA ARG A 30 -10.85 6.39 1.44
C ARG A 30 -11.20 5.92 0.04
N GLU A 31 -10.21 5.46 -0.72
CA GLU A 31 -10.37 5.17 -2.15
C GLU A 31 -10.75 3.72 -2.42
N LEU A 32 -10.20 2.76 -1.66
CA LEU A 32 -10.48 1.34 -1.84
C LEU A 32 -11.37 0.75 -0.74
N GLY A 33 -11.49 1.42 0.40
CA GLY A 33 -12.20 0.87 1.56
C GLY A 33 -11.41 -0.20 2.31
N VAL A 34 -10.11 -0.38 2.06
CA VAL A 34 -9.28 -1.37 2.80
C VAL A 34 -9.42 -1.13 4.30
N GLY A 35 -9.55 -2.19 5.11
CA GLY A 35 -9.52 -2.05 6.58
C GLY A 35 -10.69 -1.32 7.24
N THR A 36 -11.70 -0.86 6.48
CA THR A 36 -12.85 -0.10 7.02
C THR A 36 -13.87 -0.93 7.80
N VAL A 37 -13.77 -2.26 7.74
CA VAL A 37 -14.71 -3.19 8.41
C VAL A 37 -14.07 -3.84 9.65
N CYS A 38 -13.22 -4.86 9.48
CA CYS A 38 -12.61 -5.58 10.60
C CYS A 38 -11.17 -5.15 10.91
N GLY A 39 -10.52 -4.41 10.02
CA GLY A 39 -9.14 -3.92 10.19
C GLY A 39 -8.03 -4.97 10.09
N THR A 40 -8.33 -6.28 10.02
CA THR A 40 -7.29 -7.33 10.07
C THR A 40 -6.30 -7.27 8.90
N CYS A 41 -6.73 -6.76 7.74
CA CYS A 41 -5.88 -6.64 6.55
C CYS A 41 -4.93 -5.43 6.58
N VAL A 42 -5.03 -4.54 7.56
CA VAL A 42 -4.34 -3.24 7.57
C VAL A 42 -2.82 -3.38 7.60
N SER A 43 -2.29 -4.27 8.44
CA SER A 43 -0.84 -4.49 8.53
C SER A 43 -0.27 -4.94 7.18
N TYR A 44 -0.88 -5.93 6.56
CA TYR A 44 -0.43 -6.44 5.26
C TYR A 44 -0.62 -5.41 4.13
N ALA A 45 -1.73 -4.67 4.11
CA ALA A 45 -1.93 -3.60 3.13
C ALA A 45 -0.88 -2.48 3.25
N ARG A 46 -0.42 -2.17 4.47
CA ARG A 46 0.67 -1.24 4.72
C ARG A 46 2.02 -1.79 4.24
N GLU A 47 2.27 -3.08 4.43
CA GLU A 47 3.48 -3.74 3.90
C GLU A 47 3.52 -3.61 2.37
N VAL A 48 2.45 -4.01 1.68
CA VAL A 48 2.34 -3.88 0.21
C VAL A 48 2.55 -2.44 -0.25
N LEU A 49 1.99 -1.45 0.47
CA LEU A 49 2.19 -0.04 0.18
C LEU A 49 3.66 0.37 0.26
N ASN A 50 4.31 0.06 1.38
CA ASN A 50 5.71 0.43 1.60
C ASN A 50 6.64 -0.27 0.60
N GLU A 51 6.45 -1.57 0.38
CA GLU A 51 7.24 -2.36 -0.57
C GLU A 51 7.11 -1.80 -2.00
N HIS A 52 5.90 -1.41 -2.43
CA HIS A 52 5.67 -0.89 -3.78
C HIS A 52 6.26 0.51 -3.96
N LEU A 53 6.17 1.38 -2.95
CA LEU A 53 6.77 2.72 -2.97
C LEU A 53 8.31 2.67 -2.93
N ASP A 54 8.88 1.79 -2.11
CA ASP A 54 10.33 1.59 -2.05
C ASP A 54 10.87 1.01 -3.37
N SER A 55 10.17 0.03 -3.95
CA SER A 55 10.51 -0.53 -5.27
C SER A 55 10.52 0.53 -6.38
N LYS A 56 9.58 1.49 -6.34
CA LYS A 56 9.47 2.57 -7.33
C LYS A 56 10.58 3.62 -7.21
N THR A 57 11.30 3.65 -6.08
CA THR A 57 12.36 4.62 -5.78
C THR A 57 13.69 4.31 -6.47
N THR A 58 13.85 3.11 -7.06
CA THR A 58 15.16 2.64 -7.56
C THR A 58 15.64 3.27 -8.88
N ILE A 59 14.82 4.04 -9.62
CA ILE A 59 15.22 4.51 -10.98
C ILE A 59 15.40 6.02 -11.13
N THR A 60 14.98 6.88 -10.20
CA THR A 60 14.93 8.34 -10.50
C THR A 60 15.89 9.28 -9.76
N GLU A 61 16.43 9.01 -8.57
CA GLU A 61 17.39 9.94 -7.95
C GLU A 61 18.45 9.28 -7.05
N VAL A 62 19.71 9.64 -7.32
CA VAL A 62 20.85 9.48 -6.42
C VAL A 62 20.60 10.30 -5.15
N ARG A 63 20.46 9.65 -3.96
CA ARG A 63 21.08 10.00 -2.63
C ARG A 63 20.17 9.74 -1.40
N ARG A 64 20.63 8.77 -0.56
CA ARG A 64 20.62 8.60 0.93
C ARG A 64 19.31 8.86 1.72
N VAL A 65 18.97 8.19 2.83
CA VAL A 65 19.75 7.57 3.94
C VAL A 65 18.86 6.50 4.67
N PRO A 66 19.28 5.85 5.78
CA PRO A 66 18.97 4.45 6.06
C PRO A 66 17.57 4.25 6.67
N GLN A 67 16.98 3.08 6.47
CA GLN A 67 15.86 2.65 7.30
C GLN A 67 16.39 2.30 8.69
N ALA A 68 16.27 3.25 9.62
CA ALA A 68 16.60 3.09 11.03
C ALA A 68 15.34 2.82 11.85
N ALA A 69 15.22 1.59 12.37
CA ALA A 69 14.84 1.24 13.74
C ALA A 69 14.91 -0.29 13.89
#